data_AF-A0A8H9QXI0-F1
#
_entry.id   AF-A0A8H9QXI0-F1
#
_cell.length_a   1.000
_cell.length_b   1.000
_cell.length_c   1.000
_cell.angle_alpha   90.00
_cell.angle_beta   90.00
_cell.angle_gamma   90.00
#
_symmetry.space_group_name_H-M   'P 1'
#
loop_
_entity.id
_entity.type
_entity.pdbx_description
1 polymer ?
#
loop_
_entity_poly.entity_id
_entity_poly.type
_entity_poly.pdbx_seq_one_letter_code
_entity_poly.pdbx_strand_id
1 'polypeptide(L)'
;MDNVDNIYKEYRTVRIARETKFWLNELINFKENKLKEIKNNLIKSHEIELRKNPDFSDGYSPTISVAVTSGSILEAAYNYTKKADINWNELFNEIEKAKNDIDKTLDVGTLTPRFYLYSSVWDALEEYRAKLKPAEMQRNLMLNYVIKLVIFAYYKNIFNIK
;
A
#
# COMPACT_ATOMS: atom_id res chain seq x y z
N MET A 1 14.99 -17.85 -22.37
CA MET A 1 14.70 -16.50 -22.90
C MET A 1 13.68 -15.91 -21.96
N ASP A 2 14.17 -15.24 -20.92
CA ASP A 2 13.31 -14.62 -19.92
C ASP A 2 12.64 -13.41 -20.54
N ASN A 3 11.32 -13.36 -20.44
CA ASN A 3 10.49 -12.31 -21.02
C ASN A 3 10.77 -11.01 -20.26
N VAL A 4 11.71 -10.19 -20.74
CA VAL A 4 11.96 -8.82 -20.26
C VAL A 4 10.84 -7.87 -20.74
N ASP A 5 9.92 -8.37 -21.57
CA ASP A 5 8.77 -7.66 -22.09
C ASP A 5 7.67 -7.57 -21.03
N ASN A 6 7.67 -6.42 -20.32
CA ASN A 6 6.60 -5.80 -19.52
C ASN A 6 6.93 -5.58 -18.04
N ILE A 7 7.98 -4.81 -17.73
CA ILE A 7 8.06 -4.09 -16.45
C ILE A 7 7.54 -2.67 -16.68
N TYR A 8 6.23 -2.49 -16.66
CA TYR A 8 5.59 -1.17 -16.67
C TYR A 8 4.71 -1.01 -15.44
N LYS A 9 4.35 0.23 -15.09
CA LYS A 9 3.42 0.51 -14.00
C LYS A 9 2.03 0.78 -14.54
N GLU A 10 1.02 0.23 -13.89
CA GLU A 10 -0.37 0.43 -14.28
C GLU A 10 -1.28 0.71 -13.09
N TYR A 11 -2.31 1.52 -13.37
CA TYR A 11 -3.35 1.82 -12.42
C TYR A 11 -4.45 0.78 -12.49
N ARG A 12 -4.70 0.07 -11.39
CA ARG A 12 -5.93 -0.71 -11.21
C ARG A 12 -6.72 -0.21 -10.01
N THR A 13 -8.03 -0.15 -10.17
CA THR A 13 -8.97 0.16 -9.10
C THR A 13 -9.52 -1.14 -8.56
N VAL A 14 -9.27 -1.43 -7.28
CA VAL A 14 -9.77 -2.65 -6.62
C VAL A 14 -10.58 -2.26 -5.41
N ARG A 15 -11.87 -2.64 -5.39
CA ARG A 15 -12.75 -2.40 -4.25
C ARG A 15 -12.33 -3.31 -3.09
N ILE A 16 -11.81 -2.69 -2.04
CA ILE A 16 -11.39 -3.36 -0.81
C ILE A 16 -12.42 -3.14 0.32
N ALA A 17 -12.40 -4.04 1.30
CA ALA A 17 -13.28 -3.99 2.46
C ALA A 17 -12.91 -2.83 3.40
N ARG A 18 -13.82 -2.49 4.33
CA ARG A 18 -13.67 -1.34 5.24
C ARG A 18 -12.44 -1.47 6.13
N GLU A 19 -12.25 -2.64 6.72
CA GLU A 19 -11.11 -2.99 7.55
C GLU A 19 -9.79 -2.89 6.79
N THR A 20 -9.78 -3.29 5.52
CA THR A 20 -8.59 -3.18 4.67
C THR A 20 -8.23 -1.72 4.40
N LYS A 21 -9.24 -0.86 4.20
CA LYS A 21 -9.02 0.59 4.07
C LYS A 21 -8.44 1.19 5.35
N PHE A 22 -8.97 0.79 6.50
CA PHE A 22 -8.45 1.23 7.79
C PHE A 22 -6.96 0.92 7.92
N TRP A 23 -6.56 -0.35 7.77
CA TRP A 23 -5.15 -0.75 7.87
C TRP A 23 -4.26 -0.07 6.83
N LEU A 24 -4.77 0.11 5.61
CA LEU A 24 -4.08 0.83 4.56
C LEU A 24 -3.83 2.29 4.93
N ASN A 25 -4.84 3.00 5.45
CA ASN A 25 -4.72 4.39 5.88
C ASN A 25 -3.74 4.53 7.05
N GLU A 26 -3.77 3.63 8.02
CA GLU A 26 -2.82 3.61 9.13
C GLU A 26 -1.37 3.42 8.65
N LEU A 27 -1.15 2.53 7.68
CA LEU A 27 0.16 2.34 7.06
C LEU A 27 0.63 3.55 6.27
N ILE A 28 -0.28 4.21 5.53
CA ILE A 28 0.02 5.47 4.82
C ILE A 28 0.46 6.52 5.84
N ASN A 29 -0.37 6.78 6.86
CA ASN A 29 -0.10 7.77 7.91
C ASN A 29 1.24 7.51 8.60
N PHE A 30 1.51 6.25 8.96
CA PHE A 30 2.78 5.85 9.57
C PHE A 30 3.99 6.17 8.68
N LYS A 31 3.90 5.87 7.38
CA LYS A 31 5.00 6.14 6.44
C LYS A 31 5.13 7.63 6.11
N GLU A 32 4.04 8.37 6.00
CA GLU A 32 4.07 9.81 5.80
C GLU A 32 4.73 10.54 6.98
N ASN A 33 4.41 10.12 8.21
CA ASN A 33 5.07 10.64 9.40
C ASN A 33 6.58 10.41 9.38
N LYS A 34 7.05 9.24 8.93
CA LYS A 34 8.49 8.96 8.75
C LYS A 34 9.15 9.81 7.65
N LEU A 35 8.39 10.22 6.64
CA LEU A 35 8.90 11.05 5.55
C LEU A 35 8.82 12.55 5.83
N LYS A 36 8.19 12.98 6.94
CA LYS A 36 7.91 14.39 7.23
C LYS A 36 9.17 15.26 7.24
N GLU A 37 10.23 14.80 7.89
CA GLU A 37 11.49 15.55 7.96
C GLU A 37 12.20 15.62 6.60
N ILE A 38 12.28 14.49 5.90
CA ILE A 38 12.86 14.41 4.55
C ILE A 38 12.10 15.32 3.59
N LYS A 39 10.76 15.31 3.64
CA LYS A 39 9.89 16.18 2.85
C LYS A 39 10.18 17.65 3.10
N ASN A 40 10.27 18.06 4.37
CA ASN A 40 10.57 19.45 4.73
C ASN A 40 11.95 19.88 4.22
N ASN A 41 12.96 19.00 4.28
CA ASN A 41 14.29 19.30 3.77
C ASN A 41 14.31 19.43 2.24
N LEU A 42 13.63 18.53 1.52
CA LEU A 42 13.51 18.58 0.06
C LEU A 42 12.80 19.85 -0.42
N ILE A 43 11.70 20.24 0.24
CA ILE A 43 10.96 21.47 -0.08
C ILE A 43 11.89 22.68 0.07
N LYS A 44 12.60 22.81 1.20
CA LYS A 44 13.55 23.91 1.43
C LYS A 44 14.66 23.95 0.40
N SER A 45 15.27 22.80 0.09
CA SER A 45 16.33 22.72 -0.91
C SER A 45 15.85 23.16 -2.30
N HIS A 46 14.63 22.75 -2.67
CA HIS A 46 14.06 23.14 -3.96
C HIS A 46 13.68 24.63 -4.00
N GLU A 47 13.11 25.18 -2.92
CA GLU A 47 12.83 26.62 -2.84
C GLU A 47 14.10 27.46 -3.00
N ILE A 48 15.23 27.03 -2.41
CA ILE A 48 16.53 27.70 -2.58
C ILE A 48 17.00 27.65 -4.04
N GLU A 49 16.82 26.52 -4.71
CA GLU A 49 17.20 26.36 -6.12
C GLU A 49 16.35 27.23 -7.04
N LEU A 50 15.04 27.24 -6.83
CA LEU A 50 14.10 28.02 -7.63
C LEU A 50 14.33 29.52 -7.52
N ARG A 51 14.70 30.02 -6.34
CA ARG A 51 15.07 31.43 -6.14
C ARG A 51 16.30 31.87 -6.95
N LYS A 52 17.11 30.94 -7.44
CA LYS A 52 18.26 31.26 -8.32
C LYS A 52 17.83 31.50 -9.77
N ASN A 53 16.63 31.08 -10.15
CA ASN A 53 16.09 31.29 -11.49
C ASN A 53 15.30 32.62 -11.51
N PRO A 54 15.69 33.59 -12.37
CA PRO A 54 15.01 34.88 -12.49
C PRO A 54 13.52 34.78 -12.81
N ASP A 55 13.10 33.74 -13.54
CA ASP A 55 11.69 33.52 -13.89
C ASP A 55 10.82 33.16 -12.68
N PHE A 56 11.45 32.72 -11.58
CA PHE A 56 10.80 32.30 -10.35
C PHE A 56 11.16 33.19 -9.14
N SER A 57 11.96 34.25 -9.33
CA SER A 57 12.35 35.16 -8.25
C SER A 57 11.28 36.20 -7.88
N ASP A 58 10.31 36.47 -8.76
CA ASP A 58 9.27 37.51 -8.60
C ASP A 58 8.00 37.00 -7.86
N GLY A 59 8.17 36.09 -6.89
CA GLY A 59 7.08 35.64 -6.02
C GLY A 59 6.29 34.42 -6.51
N TYR A 60 6.75 33.74 -7.57
CA TYR A 60 6.22 32.43 -7.96
C TYR A 60 6.88 31.32 -7.11
N SER A 61 6.10 30.63 -6.29
CA SER A 61 6.60 29.51 -5.45
C SER A 61 6.02 28.17 -5.90
N PRO A 62 6.78 27.34 -6.63
CA PRO A 62 6.41 25.97 -6.94
C PRO A 62 6.22 25.13 -5.67
N THR A 63 5.15 24.34 -5.63
CA THR A 63 4.88 23.42 -4.52
C THR A 63 5.36 22.02 -4.86
N ILE A 64 6.27 21.46 -4.04
CA ILE A 64 6.56 20.03 -4.05
C ILE A 64 5.60 19.30 -3.11
N SER A 65 4.89 18.30 -3.63
CA SER A 65 4.14 17.34 -2.81
C SER A 65 4.85 15.99 -2.83
N VAL A 66 5.30 15.54 -1.65
CA VAL A 66 5.67 14.15 -1.40
C VAL A 66 4.54 13.53 -0.57
N ALA A 67 4.01 12.42 -1.07
CA ALA A 67 2.90 11.69 -0.47
C ALA A 67 3.14 10.18 -0.57
N VAL A 68 2.61 9.43 0.39
CA VAL A 68 2.61 7.96 0.35
C VAL A 68 1.29 7.51 -0.26
N THR A 69 1.35 6.70 -1.31
CA THR A 69 0.16 6.28 -2.04
C THR A 69 -0.29 4.90 -1.60
N SER A 70 -1.57 4.58 -1.83
CA SER A 70 -2.07 3.21 -1.63
C SER A 70 -1.27 2.18 -2.41
N GLY A 71 -0.79 2.54 -3.61
CA GLY A 71 0.04 1.68 -4.43
C GLY A 71 1.40 1.37 -3.81
N SER A 72 2.11 2.39 -3.32
CA SER A 72 3.42 2.16 -2.70
C SER A 72 3.33 1.35 -1.41
N ILE A 73 2.24 1.50 -0.63
CA ILE A 73 2.00 0.63 0.52
C ILE A 73 1.72 -0.81 0.11
N LEU A 74 0.91 -1.04 -0.93
CA LEU A 74 0.63 -2.39 -1.41
C LEU A 74 1.89 -3.08 -1.97
N GLU A 75 2.75 -2.36 -2.70
CA GLU A 75 4.05 -2.88 -3.13
C GLU A 75 4.96 -3.21 -1.94
N ALA A 76 5.03 -2.33 -0.93
CA ALA A 76 5.81 -2.58 0.28
C ALA A 76 5.29 -3.80 1.05
N ALA A 77 3.98 -3.92 1.17
CA ALA A 77 3.32 -5.06 1.82
C ALA A 77 3.61 -6.36 1.08
N TYR A 78 3.45 -6.38 -0.26
CA TYR A 78 3.80 -7.54 -1.08
C TYR A 78 5.26 -7.95 -0.87
N ASN A 79 6.19 -7.00 -0.98
CA ASN A 79 7.62 -7.25 -0.79
C ASN A 79 7.97 -7.79 0.60
N TYR A 80 7.24 -7.36 1.63
CA TYR A 80 7.34 -7.95 2.97
C TYR A 80 6.88 -9.41 2.96
N THR A 81 5.69 -9.69 2.41
CA THR A 81 5.13 -11.06 2.40
C THR A 81 5.93 -12.05 1.57
N LYS A 82 6.72 -11.58 0.59
CA LYS A 82 7.64 -12.43 -0.20
C LYS A 82 8.82 -12.94 0.64
N LYS A 83 9.20 -12.19 1.68
CA LYS A 83 10.40 -12.45 2.49
C LYS A 83 10.07 -13.07 3.85
N ALA A 84 8.89 -12.78 4.38
CA ALA A 84 8.44 -13.28 5.67
C ALA A 84 7.88 -14.70 5.54
N ASP A 85 8.16 -15.55 6.52
CA ASP A 85 7.51 -16.85 6.67
C ASP A 85 6.15 -16.64 7.34
N ILE A 86 5.09 -16.58 6.52
CA ILE A 86 3.74 -16.25 6.97
C ILE A 86 2.90 -17.53 7.00
N ASN A 87 2.38 -17.85 8.18
CA ASN A 87 1.31 -18.84 8.29
C ASN A 87 -0.01 -18.23 7.83
N TRP A 88 -0.33 -18.43 6.55
CA TRP A 88 -1.52 -17.84 5.94
C TRP A 88 -2.82 -18.31 6.61
N ASN A 89 -2.92 -19.59 7.00
CA ASN A 89 -4.09 -20.14 7.68
C ASN A 89 -4.37 -19.46 9.02
N GLU A 90 -3.32 -19.16 9.78
CA GLU A 90 -3.44 -18.40 11.01
C GLU A 90 -3.87 -16.95 10.74
N LEU A 91 -3.27 -16.31 9.73
CA LEU A 91 -3.60 -14.95 9.32
C LEU A 91 -5.09 -14.80 8.92
N PHE A 92 -5.69 -15.82 8.29
CA PHE A 92 -7.14 -15.84 8.00
C PHE A 92 -7.97 -15.68 9.29
N ASN A 93 -7.63 -16.43 10.34
CA ASN A 93 -8.36 -16.40 11.61
C ASN A 93 -8.12 -15.09 12.36
N GLU A 94 -6.91 -14.55 12.30
CA GLU A 94 -6.57 -13.27 12.93
C GLU A 94 -7.32 -12.10 12.30
N ILE A 95 -7.46 -12.08 10.98
CA ILE A 95 -8.24 -11.08 10.26
C ILE A 95 -9.68 -11.01 10.77
N GLU A 96 -10.29 -12.18 11.03
CA GLU A 96 -11.68 -12.27 11.50
C GLU A 96 -11.85 -11.71 12.91
N LYS A 97 -10.80 -11.79 13.75
CA LYS A 97 -10.76 -11.14 15.06
C LYS A 97 -10.51 -9.64 14.91
N ALA A 98 -9.43 -9.27 14.23
CA ALA A 98 -8.96 -7.89 14.11
C ALA A 98 -9.98 -6.96 13.43
N LYS A 99 -10.80 -7.47 12.50
CA LYS A 99 -11.86 -6.65 11.88
C LYS A 99 -12.95 -6.21 12.87
N ASN A 100 -13.18 -6.99 13.95
CA ASN A 100 -14.19 -6.67 14.96
C ASN A 100 -13.70 -5.61 15.94
N ASP A 101 -12.38 -5.46 16.10
CA ASP A 101 -11.76 -4.48 16.98
C ASP A 101 -11.74 -3.07 16.37
N ILE A 102 -12.03 -2.94 15.08
CA ILE A 102 -12.10 -1.64 14.41
C ILE A 102 -13.45 -0.98 14.74
N ASP A 103 -13.39 0.13 15.48
CA ASP A 103 -14.56 0.96 15.80
C ASP A 103 -15.40 1.21 14.54
N LYS A 104 -16.69 0.84 14.58
CA LYS A 104 -17.61 0.93 13.45
C LYS A 104 -17.97 2.37 13.08
N THR A 105 -17.81 3.31 14.00
CA THR A 105 -18.10 4.73 13.81
C THR A 105 -16.98 5.48 13.07
N LEU A 106 -15.79 4.88 12.99
CA LEU A 106 -14.64 5.50 12.36
C LEU A 106 -14.84 5.61 10.83
N ASP A 107 -14.74 6.83 10.31
CA ASP A 107 -14.79 7.07 8.87
C ASP A 107 -13.44 6.69 8.24
N VAL A 108 -13.47 5.71 7.33
CA VAL A 108 -12.30 5.23 6.59
C VAL A 108 -12.30 5.71 5.13
N GLY A 109 -13.21 6.61 4.78
CA GLY A 109 -13.42 7.13 3.44
C GLY A 109 -14.20 6.17 2.54
N THR A 110 -15.06 6.75 1.70
CA THR A 110 -15.91 6.01 0.76
C THR A 110 -15.20 5.68 -0.55
N LEU A 111 -14.20 6.49 -0.94
CA LEU A 111 -13.45 6.32 -2.19
C LEU A 111 -12.73 4.97 -2.26
N THR A 112 -12.77 4.36 -3.44
CA THR A 112 -12.01 3.12 -3.70
C THR A 112 -10.57 3.50 -4.04
N PRO A 113 -9.56 2.94 -3.36
CA PRO A 113 -8.18 3.27 -3.65
C PRO A 113 -7.79 2.84 -5.07
N ARG A 114 -6.99 3.67 -5.72
CA ARG A 114 -6.36 3.37 -7.01
C ARG A 114 -4.92 2.96 -6.76
N PHE A 115 -4.55 1.76 -7.17
CA PHE A 115 -3.23 1.22 -6.95
C PHE A 115 -2.40 1.36 -8.23
N TYR A 116 -1.27 2.07 -8.14
CA TYR A 116 -0.28 2.20 -9.21
C TYR A 116 0.90 1.31 -8.88
N LEU A 117 0.97 0.14 -9.51
CA LEU A 117 1.98 -0.88 -9.21
C LEU A 117 2.69 -1.31 -10.49
N TYR A 118 3.88 -1.88 -10.33
CA TYR A 118 4.49 -2.67 -11.41
C TYR A 118 3.59 -3.84 -11.81
N SER A 119 3.47 -4.10 -13.11
CA SER A 119 2.80 -5.27 -13.70
C SER A 119 3.21 -6.58 -13.01
N SER A 120 4.51 -6.76 -12.75
CA SER A 120 5.04 -7.94 -12.05
C SER A 120 4.47 -8.12 -10.63
N VAL A 121 4.12 -7.02 -9.94
CA VAL A 121 3.47 -7.08 -8.62
C VAL A 121 1.99 -7.47 -8.80
N TRP A 122 1.32 -6.96 -9.83
CA TRP A 122 -0.03 -7.41 -10.16
C TRP A 122 -0.10 -8.90 -10.45
N ASP A 123 0.80 -9.39 -11.30
CA ASP A 123 0.87 -10.81 -11.65
C ASP A 123 1.12 -11.68 -10.43
N ALA A 124 2.02 -11.27 -9.54
CA ALA A 124 2.27 -11.99 -8.30
C ALA A 124 1.07 -11.99 -7.34
N LEU A 125 0.32 -10.89 -7.25
CA LEU A 125 -0.93 -10.84 -6.48
C LEU A 125 -2.02 -11.74 -7.09
N GLU A 126 -2.06 -11.86 -8.41
CA GLU A 126 -2.94 -12.82 -9.09
C GLU A 126 -2.55 -14.27 -8.79
N GLU A 127 -1.25 -14.60 -8.79
CA GLU A 127 -0.76 -15.93 -8.41
C GLU A 127 -1.14 -16.30 -6.96
N TYR A 128 -1.10 -15.33 -6.04
CA TYR A 128 -1.47 -15.53 -4.64
C TYR A 128 -2.93 -15.99 -4.49
N ARG A 129 -3.81 -15.71 -5.45
CA ARG A 129 -5.21 -16.16 -5.40
C ARG A 129 -5.35 -17.67 -5.37
N ALA A 130 -4.46 -18.37 -6.08
CA ALA A 130 -4.40 -19.83 -6.09
C ALA A 130 -3.50 -20.37 -4.97
N LYS A 131 -2.33 -19.74 -4.76
CA LYS A 131 -1.33 -20.20 -3.78
C LYS A 131 -1.81 -20.12 -2.33
N LEU A 132 -2.57 -19.07 -1.99
CA LEU A 132 -3.03 -18.83 -0.62
C LEU A 132 -4.41 -19.42 -0.34
N LYS A 133 -5.00 -20.11 -1.32
CA LYS A 133 -6.31 -20.74 -1.19
C LYS A 133 -6.23 -21.90 -0.20
N PRO A 134 -7.07 -21.94 0.86
CA PRO A 134 -7.19 -23.10 1.73
C PRO A 134 -7.59 -24.36 0.96
N ALA A 135 -7.13 -25.54 1.39
CA ALA A 135 -7.35 -26.79 0.67
C ALA A 135 -8.85 -27.15 0.56
N GLU A 136 -9.65 -26.78 1.55
CA GLU A 136 -11.10 -26.97 1.56
C GLU A 136 -11.87 -26.09 0.56
N MET A 137 -11.26 -25.02 0.03
CA MET A 137 -11.92 -24.11 -0.90
C MET A 137 -11.78 -24.59 -2.36
N GLN A 138 -12.93 -24.73 -3.03
CA GLN A 138 -12.97 -25.07 -4.46
C GLN A 138 -12.51 -23.91 -5.35
N ARG A 139 -12.86 -22.66 -5.01
CA ARG A 139 -12.57 -21.46 -5.82
C ARG A 139 -11.36 -20.71 -5.31
N ASN A 140 -10.56 -20.15 -6.23
CA ASN A 140 -9.46 -19.25 -5.91
C ASN A 140 -9.96 -18.02 -5.15
N LEU A 141 -9.09 -17.44 -4.32
CA LEU A 141 -9.40 -16.22 -3.59
C LEU A 141 -9.69 -15.08 -4.57
N MET A 142 -10.55 -14.15 -4.15
CA MET A 142 -10.75 -12.90 -4.88
C MET A 142 -9.53 -12.00 -4.68
N LEU A 143 -9.15 -11.24 -5.70
CA LEU A 143 -7.98 -10.34 -5.65
C LEU A 143 -8.08 -9.33 -4.48
N ASN A 144 -9.27 -8.80 -4.21
CA ASN A 144 -9.48 -7.89 -3.08
C ASN A 144 -9.17 -8.54 -1.72
N TYR A 145 -9.40 -9.85 -1.59
CA TYR A 145 -9.10 -10.60 -0.38
C TYR A 145 -7.60 -10.91 -0.27
N VAL A 146 -6.93 -11.20 -1.40
CA VAL A 146 -5.47 -11.31 -1.42
C VAL A 146 -4.82 -9.99 -0.99
N ILE A 147 -5.30 -8.87 -1.52
CA ILE A 147 -4.84 -7.53 -1.11
C ILE A 147 -5.07 -7.33 0.40
N LYS A 148 -6.23 -7.76 0.92
CA LYS A 148 -6.53 -7.72 2.35
C LYS A 148 -5.51 -8.52 3.18
N LEU A 149 -5.20 -9.75 2.78
CA LEU A 149 -4.20 -10.60 3.45
C LEU A 149 -2.82 -9.92 3.46
N VAL A 150 -2.36 -9.47 2.30
CA VAL A 150 -1.03 -8.86 2.15
C VAL A 150 -0.91 -7.56 2.96
N ILE A 151 -1.91 -6.68 2.90
CA ILE A 151 -1.94 -5.44 3.69
C ILE A 151 -1.97 -5.76 5.18
N PHE A 152 -2.80 -6.70 5.62
CA PHE A 152 -2.92 -7.04 7.04
C PHE A 152 -1.63 -7.66 7.60
N ALA A 153 -0.99 -8.58 6.88
CA ALA A 153 0.28 -9.14 7.29
C ALA A 153 1.34 -8.07 7.53
N TYR A 154 1.41 -7.09 6.63
CA TYR A 154 2.34 -5.97 6.75
C TYR A 154 1.95 -5.01 7.88
N TYR A 155 0.66 -4.72 8.04
CA TYR A 155 0.13 -3.95 9.17
C TYR A 155 0.50 -4.58 10.52
N LYS A 156 0.25 -5.88 10.68
CA LYS A 156 0.60 -6.65 11.88
C LYS A 156 2.09 -6.51 12.23
N ASN A 157 2.96 -6.66 11.22
CA ASN A 157 4.40 -6.51 11.39
C ASN A 157 4.83 -5.09 11.77
N ILE A 158 4.23 -4.05 11.18
CA ILE A 158 4.60 -2.66 11.48
C ILE A 158 4.15 -2.24 12.87
N PHE A 159 2.99 -2.69 13.31
CA PHE A 159 2.39 -2.31 14.59
C PHE A 159 2.60 -3.36 15.70
N ASN A 160 3.38 -4.41 15.44
CA ASN A 160 3.70 -5.50 16.37
C ASN A 160 2.45 -6.11 17.05
N ILE A 161 1.37 -6.26 16.30
CA ILE A 161 0.15 -6.88 16.80
C ILE A 161 0.44 -8.38 16.90
N LYS A 162 0.17 -9.00 18.05
CA LYS A 162 0.39 -10.43 18.28
C LYS A 162 -0.80 -11.25 17.79
#